data_AF-A0A1Q9EB27-F1
#
_entry.id   AF-A0A1Q9EB27-F1
#
_cell.length_a   1.000
_cell.length_b   1.000
_cell.length_c   1.000
_cell.angle_alpha   90.00
_cell.angle_beta   90.00
_cell.angle_gamma   90.00
#
_symmetry.space_group_name_H-M   'P 1'
#
loop_
_entity.id
_entity.type
_entity.pdbx_description
1 polymer ?
#
loop_
_entity_poly.entity_id
_entity_poly.type
_entity_poly.pdbx_seq_one_letter_code
_entity_poly.pdbx_strand_id
1 'polypeptide(L)'
;MREEQKRPVVYAWGFSGSGRLGLELDVDNKLEMLQIRERNKGLPPERTQTTGPKHLPVAAALLKLRGAMRRVSLLLLASSGPWHWSRPNILAALRPFAAMASTPITVLTTEDAVDKAAKIVEASKVLEAEATTEEVKSYYWWEGKVNFYPEWRVALKTAAPFSEVEEVVTRAHSYDLPMIIYDLPEPPAEPAYWKGVLAMGGEEAVRVAEKLVAKRIVACAQASATSLAVKTVARCKPLVEAQAGQSVRWTSIGGNAGYLKWLEEECVGVE
;
A
#
# COMPACT_ATOMS: atom_id res chain seq x y z
N MET A 1 -9.28 -18.13 -46.02
CA MET A 1 -9.49 -16.73 -45.58
C MET A 1 -9.17 -16.70 -44.10
N ARG A 2 -8.12 -15.97 -43.70
CA ARG A 2 -7.73 -15.85 -42.28
C ARG A 2 -8.52 -14.71 -41.66
N GLU A 3 -9.17 -15.01 -40.54
CA GLU A 3 -9.93 -14.05 -39.74
C GLU A 3 -8.93 -13.21 -38.93
N GLU A 4 -9.00 -11.89 -39.10
CA GLU A 4 -8.06 -10.92 -38.56
C GLU A 4 -8.36 -10.69 -37.07
N GLN A 5 -7.47 -11.16 -36.20
CA GLN A 5 -7.61 -11.11 -34.75
C GLN A 5 -7.38 -9.67 -34.25
N LYS A 6 -8.45 -8.97 -33.85
CA LYS A 6 -8.36 -7.61 -33.29
C LYS A 6 -7.63 -7.64 -31.94
N ARG A 7 -6.52 -6.89 -31.85
CA ARG A 7 -5.73 -6.69 -30.62
C ARG A 7 -6.40 -5.67 -29.69
N PRO A 8 -6.27 -5.80 -28.36
CA PRO A 8 -6.83 -4.83 -27.42
C PRO A 8 -5.99 -3.53 -27.42
N VAL A 9 -6.65 -2.39 -27.62
CA VAL A 9 -6.07 -1.05 -27.48
C VAL A 9 -6.51 -0.47 -26.13
N VAL A 10 -5.56 0.04 -25.34
CA VAL A 10 -5.84 0.72 -24.07
C VAL A 10 -5.82 2.23 -24.30
N TYR A 11 -6.93 2.91 -24.01
CA TYR A 11 -7.02 4.37 -24.08
C TYR A 11 -6.74 4.98 -22.71
N ALA A 12 -5.67 5.78 -22.60
CA ALA A 12 -5.40 6.61 -21.43
C ALA A 12 -5.81 8.06 -21.74
N TRP A 13 -6.68 8.65 -20.90
CA TRP A 13 -7.13 10.04 -21.02
C TRP A 13 -6.45 10.90 -19.95
N GLY A 14 -5.78 11.97 -20.37
CA GLY A 14 -5.27 13.01 -19.48
C GLY A 14 -5.83 14.38 -19.88
N PHE A 15 -6.23 15.18 -18.90
CA PHE A 15 -6.66 16.56 -19.12
C PHE A 15 -5.50 17.52 -18.84
N SER A 16 -5.17 18.36 -19.82
CA SER A 16 -4.41 19.60 -19.60
C SER A 16 -5.23 20.78 -20.14
N GLY A 17 -5.08 21.95 -19.52
CA GLY A 17 -5.95 23.13 -19.66
C GLY A 17 -6.01 23.81 -21.03
N SER A 18 -5.62 23.15 -22.12
CA SER A 18 -5.93 23.57 -23.49
C SER A 18 -5.80 22.39 -24.47
N GLY A 19 -6.87 21.58 -24.60
CA GLY A 19 -7.03 20.55 -25.65
C GLY A 19 -6.67 19.10 -25.27
N ARG A 20 -7.35 18.13 -25.89
CA ARG A 20 -7.09 16.68 -25.72
C ARG A 20 -5.87 16.26 -26.53
N LEU A 21 -4.90 15.62 -25.87
CA LEU A 21 -3.85 14.84 -26.52
C LEU A 21 -4.08 13.37 -26.19
N GLY A 22 -4.36 12.57 -27.22
CA GLY A 22 -4.38 11.11 -27.12
C GLY A 22 -3.03 10.54 -27.55
N LEU A 23 -2.47 9.63 -26.76
CA LEU A 23 -1.34 8.79 -27.14
C LEU A 23 -1.84 7.37 -27.27
N GLU A 24 -1.66 6.78 -28.46
CA GLU A 24 -1.90 5.36 -28.72
C GLU A 24 -0.56 4.63 -28.57
N LEU A 25 -0.50 3.67 -27.65
CA LEU A 25 0.68 2.84 -27.42
C LEU A 25 0.41 1.45 -27.99
N ASP A 26 1.06 1.13 -29.11
CA ASP A 26 1.11 -0.24 -29.64
C ASP A 26 2.24 -1.02 -28.93
N VAL A 27 2.02 -2.32 -28.71
CA VAL A 27 2.80 -3.19 -27.79
C VAL A 27 4.19 -3.52 -28.35
N ASP A 28 4.57 -3.02 -29.52
CA ASP A 28 5.89 -3.19 -30.13
C ASP A 28 6.63 -1.84 -30.29
N ASN A 29 6.87 -1.16 -29.17
CA ASN A 29 7.90 -0.12 -28.91
C ASN A 29 8.48 0.66 -30.13
N LYS A 30 7.63 1.26 -30.96
CA LYS A 30 8.00 2.21 -32.02
C LYS A 30 7.18 3.49 -31.87
N LEU A 31 7.85 4.59 -31.54
CA LEU A 31 7.27 5.93 -31.60
C LEU A 31 7.15 6.37 -33.06
N GLU A 32 5.93 6.46 -33.59
CA GLU A 32 5.66 7.32 -34.74
C GLU A 32 4.71 8.46 -34.35
N MET A 33 5.09 9.68 -34.74
CA MET A 33 4.32 10.91 -34.50
C MET A 33 3.33 11.13 -35.64
N LEU A 34 2.05 10.86 -35.41
CA LEU A 34 0.98 11.23 -36.36
C LEU A 34 0.45 12.64 -36.04
N GLN A 35 0.62 13.58 -36.97
CA GLN A 35 0.01 14.91 -36.90
C GLN A 35 -1.46 14.85 -37.35
N ILE A 36 -2.40 15.04 -36.42
CA ILE A 36 -3.82 15.17 -36.74
C ILE A 36 -4.11 16.63 -37.15
N ARG A 37 -4.61 16.81 -38.38
CA ARG A 37 -5.13 18.09 -38.90
C ARG A 37 -6.54 18.34 -38.34
N GLU A 38 -6.70 19.29 -37.42
CA GLU A 38 -8.03 19.76 -37.01
C GLU A 38 -8.67 20.69 -38.05
N ARG A 39 -9.94 20.44 -38.35
CA ARG A 39 -10.79 21.26 -39.22
C ARG A 39 -11.81 21.99 -38.34
N ASN A 40 -11.42 23.15 -37.79
CA ASN A 40 -12.33 23.98 -36.99
C ASN A 40 -12.92 25.13 -37.83
N LYS A 41 -14.25 25.12 -37.99
CA LYS A 41 -15.06 26.25 -38.49
C LYS A 41 -15.58 27.02 -37.27
N GLY A 42 -15.38 28.35 -37.29
CA GLY A 42 -16.24 29.33 -36.61
C GLY A 42 -15.79 29.84 -35.24
N LEU A 43 -15.05 30.95 -35.24
CA LEU A 43 -14.95 31.90 -34.12
C LEU A 43 -15.85 33.12 -34.40
N PRO A 44 -16.27 33.86 -33.35
CA PRO A 44 -15.89 35.27 -33.29
C PRO A 44 -15.37 35.72 -31.90
N PRO A 45 -14.79 36.93 -31.79
CA PRO A 45 -13.66 37.23 -30.91
C PRO A 45 -14.03 38.12 -29.70
N GLU A 46 -13.24 38.12 -28.63
CA GLU A 46 -12.34 39.25 -28.28
C GLU A 46 -11.61 39.10 -26.93
N ARG A 47 -10.34 39.57 -26.97
CA ARG A 47 -9.49 40.23 -25.97
C ARG A 47 -9.74 40.04 -24.47
N THR A 48 -8.67 39.67 -23.76
CA THR A 48 -7.83 40.64 -23.01
C THR A 48 -6.49 40.02 -22.61
N GLN A 49 -5.44 40.84 -22.65
CA GLN A 49 -4.07 40.53 -22.27
C GLN A 49 -3.91 40.62 -20.75
N THR A 50 -3.23 39.66 -20.12
CA THR A 50 -2.48 39.88 -18.87
C THR A 50 -1.18 39.10 -18.89
N THR A 51 -0.13 39.78 -18.46
CA THR A 51 1.27 39.36 -18.40
C THR A 51 1.54 38.44 -17.21
N GLY A 52 2.17 37.28 -17.43
CA GLY A 52 2.61 36.32 -16.41
C GLY A 52 3.82 35.51 -16.89
N PRO A 53 4.59 34.86 -15.99
CA PRO A 53 6.04 34.65 -16.15
C PRO A 53 6.40 33.58 -17.19
N LYS A 54 7.57 33.76 -17.82
CA LYS A 54 8.17 32.83 -18.79
C LYS A 54 8.51 31.50 -18.11
N HIS A 55 7.70 30.46 -18.35
CA HIS A 55 8.04 29.09 -18.00
C HIS A 55 9.07 28.51 -18.98
N LEU A 56 10.15 27.95 -18.44
CA LEU A 56 11.09 27.11 -19.18
C LEU A 56 10.41 25.80 -19.61
N PRO A 57 10.64 25.29 -20.83
CA PRO A 57 10.16 23.96 -21.22
C PRO A 57 10.92 22.87 -20.46
N VAL A 58 10.16 21.99 -19.79
CA VAL A 58 10.58 20.83 -18.97
C VAL A 58 11.51 19.86 -19.74
N ALA A 59 11.59 19.95 -21.07
CA ALA A 59 12.53 19.20 -21.89
C ALA A 59 14.01 19.63 -21.71
N ALA A 60 14.30 20.85 -21.25
CA ALA A 60 15.67 21.32 -21.04
C ALA A 60 16.30 20.86 -19.70
N ALA A 61 15.49 20.39 -18.74
CA ALA A 61 15.97 19.90 -17.44
C ALA A 61 16.43 18.43 -17.50
N LEU A 62 15.82 17.62 -18.36
CA LEU A 62 16.12 16.18 -18.47
C LEU A 62 17.37 15.88 -19.32
N LEU A 63 17.78 16.78 -20.23
CA LEU A 63 19.01 16.62 -21.01
C LEU A 63 20.29 17.05 -20.25
N LYS A 64 20.16 17.91 -19.23
CA LYS A 64 21.30 18.29 -18.35
C LYS A 64 21.69 17.20 -17.35
N LEU A 65 20.75 16.32 -16.98
CA LEU A 65 21.01 15.19 -16.08
C LEU A 65 21.69 14.00 -16.77
N ARG A 66 21.51 13.80 -18.08
CA ARG A 66 22.26 12.78 -18.85
C ARG A 66 23.68 13.23 -19.24
N GLY A 67 23.92 14.53 -19.39
CA GLY A 67 25.27 15.08 -19.67
C GLY A 67 26.19 15.14 -18.44
N ALA A 68 25.61 15.29 -17.23
CA ALA A 68 26.38 15.30 -15.98
C ALA A 68 26.93 13.92 -15.59
N MET A 69 26.25 12.83 -15.98
CA MET A 69 26.62 11.46 -15.60
C MET A 69 27.71 10.80 -16.49
N ARG A 70 28.19 11.48 -17.54
CA ARG A 70 29.35 11.02 -18.34
C ARG A 70 30.64 11.81 -18.09
N ARG A 71 30.63 12.82 -17.20
CA ARG A 71 31.82 13.65 -16.88
C ARG A 71 32.46 13.35 -15.53
N VAL A 72 31.92 12.42 -14.74
CA VAL A 72 32.52 12.02 -13.45
C VAL A 72 33.52 10.87 -13.57
N SER A 73 33.59 10.17 -14.71
CA SER A 73 34.55 9.07 -14.92
C SER A 73 35.80 9.45 -15.72
N LEU A 74 36.06 10.74 -15.97
CA LEU A 74 37.23 11.19 -16.74
C LEU A 74 37.95 12.40 -16.12
N LEU A 75 38.18 12.36 -14.81
CA LEU A 75 39.01 13.35 -14.10
C LEU A 75 39.89 12.65 -13.05
N LEU A 76 40.59 11.60 -13.47
CA LEU A 76 41.53 10.85 -12.61
C LEU A 76 42.86 10.52 -13.28
N LEU A 77 43.24 11.25 -14.33
CA LEU A 77 44.55 11.10 -14.98
C LEU A 77 45.08 12.46 -15.42
N ALA A 78 45.69 13.19 -14.49
CA ALA A 78 46.83 14.08 -14.72
C ALA A 78 47.13 14.91 -13.46
N SER A 79 48.19 14.57 -12.73
CA SER A 79 49.17 15.55 -12.22
C SER A 79 50.21 14.84 -11.35
N SER A 80 51.32 14.46 -11.98
CA SER A 80 52.59 14.21 -11.29
C SER A 80 53.23 15.55 -10.95
N GLY A 81 53.19 15.96 -9.68
CA GLY A 81 53.85 17.18 -9.19
C GLY A 81 53.85 17.23 -7.65
N PRO A 82 54.99 17.59 -7.00
CA PRO A 82 55.16 17.44 -5.56
C PRO A 82 54.77 18.73 -4.82
N TRP A 83 53.50 18.88 -4.44
CA TRP A 83 53.07 19.95 -3.56
C TRP A 83 52.15 19.41 -2.47
N HIS A 84 52.57 19.68 -1.24
CA HIS A 84 51.97 19.36 0.04
C HIS A 84 50.77 20.29 0.25
N TRP A 85 49.56 19.75 0.35
CA TRP A 85 48.42 20.32 1.09
C TRP A 85 47.36 19.21 1.24
N SER A 86 46.70 19.22 2.39
CA SER A 86 45.88 18.15 2.96
C SER A 86 44.87 17.53 2.00
N ARG A 87 44.96 16.21 1.79
CA ARG A 87 43.94 15.42 1.08
C ARG A 87 42.66 15.39 1.92
N PRO A 88 41.49 15.89 1.46
CA PRO A 88 40.23 15.45 2.05
C PRO A 88 40.04 13.97 1.70
N ASN A 89 39.67 13.16 2.70
CA ASN A 89 39.41 11.73 2.55
C ASN A 89 38.23 11.51 1.58
N ILE A 90 38.52 11.25 0.30
CA ILE A 90 37.49 10.97 -0.72
C ILE A 90 36.71 9.67 -0.40
N LEU A 91 37.22 8.82 0.51
CA LEU A 91 36.50 7.66 1.05
C LEU A 91 35.29 8.01 1.93
N ALA A 92 35.15 9.26 2.39
CA ALA A 92 33.97 9.70 3.15
C ALA A 92 32.79 10.16 2.27
N ALA A 93 33.01 10.36 0.96
CA ALA A 93 32.02 10.91 0.04
C ALA A 93 31.19 9.83 -0.72
N LEU A 94 31.45 8.53 -0.47
CA LEU A 94 30.74 7.41 -1.08
C LEU A 94 29.72 6.72 -0.14
N ARG A 95 29.28 7.42 0.90
CA ARG A 95 28.09 7.07 1.68
C ARG A 95 27.03 8.16 1.45
N PRO A 96 26.27 8.11 0.34
CA PRO A 96 24.82 8.04 0.54
C PRO A 96 24.11 7.34 -0.64
N PHE A 97 24.22 6.02 -0.75
CA PHE A 97 23.21 5.20 -1.44
C PHE A 97 23.20 3.79 -0.82
N ALA A 98 23.44 3.71 0.49
CA ALA A 98 22.86 2.60 1.24
C ALA A 98 21.36 2.82 1.11
N ALA A 99 20.66 1.90 0.43
CA ALA A 99 19.21 1.82 0.48
C ALA A 99 18.78 2.13 1.92
N MET A 100 17.96 3.16 2.11
CA MET A 100 17.28 3.29 3.39
C MET A 100 16.43 2.03 3.49
N ALA A 101 16.94 1.02 4.19
CA ALA A 101 16.21 -0.20 4.43
C ALA A 101 14.95 0.24 5.19
N SER A 102 13.81 0.20 4.51
CA SER A 102 12.52 0.37 5.13
C SER A 102 12.43 -0.63 6.27
N THR A 103 12.04 -0.15 7.45
CA THR A 103 11.76 -1.03 8.58
C THR A 103 10.76 -2.09 8.10
N PRO A 104 11.08 -3.39 8.20
CA PRO A 104 10.18 -4.42 7.70
C PRO A 104 8.85 -4.36 8.44
N ILE A 105 7.76 -4.51 7.69
CA ILE A 105 6.41 -4.52 8.20
C ILE A 105 5.88 -5.95 8.24
N THR A 106 4.96 -6.21 9.17
CA THR A 106 4.15 -7.42 9.20
C THR A 106 2.73 -7.07 8.77
N VAL A 107 2.31 -7.60 7.62
CA VAL A 107 0.96 -7.46 7.08
C VAL A 107 0.14 -8.71 7.42
N LEU A 108 -1.11 -8.53 7.83
CA LEU A 108 -2.07 -9.58 8.12
C LEU A 108 -3.26 -9.48 7.18
N THR A 109 -3.69 -10.62 6.65
CA THR A 109 -4.92 -10.79 5.87
C THR A 109 -5.54 -12.16 6.15
N THR A 110 -6.76 -12.42 5.68
CA THR A 110 -7.46 -13.70 5.90
C THR A 110 -8.22 -14.17 4.67
N GLU A 111 -8.27 -15.49 4.48
CA GLU A 111 -9.07 -16.13 3.43
C GLU A 111 -9.93 -17.26 4.00
N ASP A 112 -11.04 -17.59 3.34
CA ASP A 112 -11.97 -18.63 3.80
C ASP A 112 -11.51 -20.07 3.50
N ALA A 113 -10.45 -20.23 2.71
CA ALA A 113 -9.98 -21.53 2.25
C ALA A 113 -8.45 -21.60 2.15
N VAL A 114 -7.90 -22.78 2.45
CA VAL A 114 -6.44 -23.02 2.46
C VAL A 114 -5.79 -22.79 1.10
N ASP A 115 -6.47 -23.14 0.01
CA ASP A 115 -5.96 -22.95 -1.35
C ASP A 115 -5.96 -21.46 -1.76
N LYS A 116 -6.94 -20.69 -1.29
CA LYS A 116 -6.98 -19.23 -1.49
C LYS A 116 -5.91 -18.52 -0.66
N ALA A 117 -5.71 -18.93 0.60
CA ALA A 117 -4.60 -18.43 1.41
C ALA A 117 -3.24 -18.75 0.75
N ALA A 118 -3.08 -19.96 0.18
CA ALA A 118 -1.88 -20.34 -0.55
C ALA A 118 -1.65 -19.48 -1.81
N LYS A 119 -2.71 -19.02 -2.50
CA LYS A 119 -2.57 -18.07 -3.62
C LYS A 119 -2.02 -16.72 -3.17
N ILE A 120 -2.44 -16.22 -2.02
CA ILE A 120 -1.87 -14.99 -1.44
C ILE A 120 -0.39 -15.18 -1.10
N VAL A 121 -0.04 -16.32 -0.48
CA VAL A 121 1.37 -16.66 -0.18
C VAL A 121 2.20 -16.70 -1.46
N GLU A 122 1.73 -17.38 -2.51
CA GLU A 122 2.42 -17.44 -3.80
C GLU A 122 2.59 -16.06 -4.43
N ALA A 123 1.53 -15.26 -4.47
CA ALA A 123 1.55 -13.90 -5.01
C ALA A 123 2.54 -13.01 -4.26
N SER A 124 2.67 -13.19 -2.94
CA SER A 124 3.55 -12.38 -2.08
C SER A 124 5.05 -12.60 -2.33
N LYS A 125 5.46 -13.63 -3.07
CA LYS A 125 6.88 -13.89 -3.39
C LYS A 125 7.55 -12.74 -4.15
N VAL A 126 6.79 -12.00 -4.97
CA VAL A 126 7.33 -10.82 -5.70
C VAL A 126 7.73 -9.68 -4.76
N LEU A 127 7.26 -9.73 -3.50
CA LEU A 127 7.57 -8.78 -2.44
C LEU A 127 8.70 -9.28 -1.53
N GLU A 128 9.34 -10.40 -1.86
CA GLU A 128 10.34 -11.06 -1.01
C GLU A 128 9.82 -11.33 0.42
N ALA A 129 8.52 -11.58 0.56
CA ALA A 129 7.87 -11.75 1.86
C ALA A 129 8.13 -13.14 2.46
N GLU A 130 8.43 -13.19 3.75
CA GLU A 130 8.30 -14.39 4.57
C GLU A 130 6.82 -14.55 4.95
N ALA A 131 6.23 -15.71 4.64
CA ALA A 131 4.81 -15.94 4.85
C ALA A 131 4.55 -17.07 5.85
N THR A 132 3.57 -16.88 6.74
CA THR A 132 3.02 -17.94 7.59
C THR A 132 1.50 -17.95 7.51
N THR A 133 0.92 -19.12 7.75
CA THR A 133 -0.54 -19.32 7.75
C THR A 133 -1.01 -19.99 9.02
N GLU A 134 -2.15 -19.56 9.56
CA GLU A 134 -2.74 -20.10 10.79
C GLU A 134 -4.27 -20.21 10.63
N GLU A 135 -4.85 -21.32 11.07
CA GLU A 135 -6.31 -21.46 11.17
C GLU A 135 -6.87 -20.58 12.29
N VAL A 136 -7.92 -19.83 11.97
CA VAL A 136 -8.62 -18.95 12.91
C VAL A 136 -10.13 -19.08 12.79
N LYS A 137 -10.82 -18.77 13.88
CA LYS A 137 -12.26 -18.58 13.93
C LYS A 137 -12.54 -17.08 13.94
N SER A 138 -13.03 -16.54 12.83
CA SER A 138 -13.31 -15.12 12.65
C SER A 138 -14.75 -14.81 13.02
N TYR A 139 -14.93 -13.93 13.99
CA TYR A 139 -16.21 -13.35 14.41
C TYR A 139 -16.21 -11.87 14.05
N TYR A 140 -17.26 -11.40 13.39
CA TYR A 140 -17.34 -10.02 12.94
C TYR A 140 -18.77 -9.51 12.82
N TRP A 141 -18.94 -8.19 12.88
CA TRP A 141 -20.24 -7.56 12.74
C TRP A 141 -20.53 -7.24 11.28
N TRP A 142 -21.60 -7.79 10.73
CA TRP A 142 -22.01 -7.53 9.35
C TRP A 142 -23.52 -7.70 9.21
N GLU A 143 -24.16 -6.83 8.40
CA GLU A 143 -25.62 -6.87 8.17
C GLU A 143 -26.46 -6.92 9.47
N GLY A 144 -26.02 -6.18 10.50
CA GLY A 144 -26.76 -6.04 11.75
C GLY A 144 -26.69 -7.24 12.71
N LYS A 145 -25.79 -8.19 12.48
CA LYS A 145 -25.60 -9.36 13.36
C LYS A 145 -24.13 -9.76 13.48
N VAL A 146 -23.86 -10.60 14.49
CA VAL A 146 -22.59 -11.32 14.58
C VAL A 146 -22.57 -12.43 13.52
N ASN A 147 -21.52 -12.47 12.73
CA ASN A 147 -21.23 -13.53 11.78
C ASN A 147 -19.98 -14.28 12.22
N PHE A 148 -19.89 -15.53 11.80
CA PHE A 148 -18.78 -16.42 12.10
C PHE A 148 -18.34 -17.15 10.84
N TYR A 149 -17.03 -17.23 10.62
CA TYR A 149 -16.44 -18.06 9.57
C TYR A 149 -15.08 -18.66 10.03
N PRO A 150 -14.80 -19.95 9.75
CA PRO A 150 -13.45 -20.47 9.83
C PRO A 150 -12.61 -19.89 8.69
N GLU A 151 -11.42 -19.37 9.01
CA GLU A 151 -10.54 -18.71 8.03
C GLU A 151 -9.08 -19.14 8.23
N TRP A 152 -8.28 -18.85 7.21
CA TRP A 152 -6.84 -18.98 7.19
C TRP A 152 -6.22 -17.59 7.23
N ARG A 153 -5.59 -17.25 8.35
CA ARG A 153 -4.85 -15.99 8.50
C ARG A 153 -3.47 -16.12 7.89
N VAL A 154 -3.16 -15.21 6.98
CA VAL A 154 -1.85 -15.09 6.34
C VAL A 154 -1.11 -13.92 6.99
N ALA A 155 0.10 -14.16 7.47
CA ALA A 155 1.02 -13.12 7.93
C ALA A 155 2.19 -13.03 6.95
N LEU A 156 2.44 -11.82 6.44
CA LEU A 156 3.50 -11.52 5.48
C LEU A 156 4.47 -10.53 6.11
N LYS A 157 5.74 -10.94 6.25
CA LYS A 157 6.81 -10.06 6.71
C LYS A 157 7.69 -9.67 5.53
N THR A 158 7.77 -8.38 5.24
CA THR A 158 8.50 -7.86 4.07
C THR A 158 9.05 -6.45 4.34
N ALA A 159 10.09 -6.07 3.59
CA ALA A 159 10.58 -4.69 3.52
C ALA A 159 9.83 -3.83 2.48
N ALA A 160 8.97 -4.45 1.64
CA ALA A 160 8.18 -3.73 0.65
C ALA A 160 7.23 -2.71 1.31
N PRO A 161 7.00 -1.55 0.67
CA PRO A 161 6.05 -0.57 1.20
C PRO A 161 4.64 -1.14 1.20
N PHE A 162 3.82 -0.75 2.19
CA PHE A 162 2.46 -1.27 2.35
C PHE A 162 1.61 -1.15 1.08
N SER A 163 1.77 -0.08 0.30
CA SER A 163 1.01 0.12 -0.94
C SER A 163 1.25 -0.98 -1.98
N GLU A 164 2.49 -1.49 -2.09
CA GLU A 164 2.79 -2.61 -2.98
C GLU A 164 2.22 -3.93 -2.44
N VAL A 165 2.28 -4.12 -1.11
CA VAL A 165 1.68 -5.29 -0.47
C VAL A 165 0.17 -5.29 -0.65
N GLU A 166 -0.50 -4.16 -0.43
CA GLU A 166 -1.94 -3.98 -0.63
C GLU A 166 -2.34 -4.33 -2.07
N GLU A 167 -1.60 -3.85 -3.07
CA GLU A 167 -1.87 -4.10 -4.48
C GLU A 167 -1.75 -5.59 -4.84
N VAL A 168 -0.68 -6.25 -4.40
CA VAL A 168 -0.45 -7.68 -4.64
C VAL A 168 -1.48 -8.54 -3.92
N VAL A 169 -1.74 -8.28 -2.64
CA VAL A 169 -2.68 -9.05 -1.83
C VAL A 169 -4.10 -8.86 -2.37
N THR A 170 -4.52 -7.63 -2.68
CA THR A 170 -5.87 -7.35 -3.20
C THR A 170 -6.14 -8.10 -4.50
N ARG A 171 -5.17 -8.16 -5.43
CA ARG A 171 -5.34 -8.91 -6.69
C ARG A 171 -5.48 -10.42 -6.50
N ALA A 172 -4.89 -10.97 -5.44
CA ALA A 172 -4.92 -12.40 -5.14
C ALA A 172 -6.12 -12.79 -4.27
N HIS A 173 -6.79 -11.83 -3.65
CA HIS A 173 -7.86 -12.05 -2.68
C HIS A 173 -9.21 -12.34 -3.37
N SER A 174 -10.01 -13.19 -2.74
CA SER A 174 -11.38 -13.49 -3.16
C SER A 174 -12.46 -12.59 -2.57
N TYR A 175 -12.14 -11.78 -1.55
CA TYR A 175 -13.09 -10.88 -0.92
C TYR A 175 -13.09 -9.52 -1.61
N ASP A 176 -14.27 -8.93 -1.80
CA ASP A 176 -14.40 -7.56 -2.32
C ASP A 176 -13.84 -6.51 -1.35
N LEU A 177 -13.98 -6.76 -0.05
CA LEU A 177 -13.44 -5.94 1.02
C LEU A 177 -12.55 -6.77 1.95
N PRO A 178 -11.29 -7.03 1.57
CA PRO A 178 -10.39 -7.82 2.39
C PRO A 178 -9.88 -7.03 3.59
N MET A 179 -9.61 -7.72 4.71
CA MET A 179 -8.76 -7.19 5.77
C MET A 179 -7.32 -7.23 5.29
N ILE A 180 -6.68 -6.08 5.09
CA ILE A 180 -5.24 -5.98 4.83
C ILE A 180 -4.68 -4.93 5.79
N ILE A 181 -4.16 -5.38 6.93
CA ILE A 181 -3.66 -4.50 8.00
C ILE A 181 -2.19 -4.74 8.25
N TYR A 182 -1.49 -3.75 8.80
CA TYR A 182 -0.08 -3.90 9.17
C TYR A 182 0.24 -3.20 10.47
N ASP A 183 1.23 -3.73 11.19
CA ASP A 183 1.72 -3.14 12.42
C ASP A 183 2.52 -1.87 12.11
N LEU A 184 2.17 -0.75 12.75
CA LEU A 184 2.88 0.53 12.58
C LEU A 184 4.14 0.54 13.45
N PRO A 185 5.36 0.51 12.87
CA PRO A 185 6.59 0.57 13.66
C PRO A 185 6.77 1.94 14.34
N GLU A 186 6.31 3.00 13.66
CA GLU A 186 6.32 4.38 14.12
C GLU A 186 4.89 4.91 14.14
N PRO A 187 4.11 4.64 15.20
CA PRO A 187 2.74 5.13 15.28
C PRO A 187 2.67 6.66 15.44
N PRO A 188 1.57 7.28 14.97
CA PRO A 188 1.27 8.66 15.35
C PRO A 188 1.05 8.77 16.87
N ALA A 189 1.11 9.98 17.42
CA ALA A 189 0.91 10.22 18.86
C ALA A 189 -0.44 9.67 19.38
N GLU A 190 -1.48 9.72 18.55
CA GLU A 190 -2.81 9.19 18.83
C GLU A 190 -3.26 8.25 17.72
N PRO A 191 -2.89 6.95 17.77
CA PRO A 191 -3.30 5.99 16.75
C PRO A 191 -4.81 5.75 16.77
N ALA A 192 -5.45 5.84 15.60
CA ALA A 192 -6.89 5.63 15.46
C ALA A 192 -7.28 4.14 15.55
N TYR A 193 -6.45 3.24 14.98
CA TYR A 193 -6.79 1.83 14.81
C TYR A 193 -5.82 0.92 15.55
N TRP A 194 -6.37 -0.18 16.07
CA TRP A 194 -5.66 -1.06 16.97
C TRP A 194 -5.98 -2.52 16.71
N LYS A 195 -4.92 -3.33 16.76
CA LYS A 195 -4.98 -4.78 16.93
C LYS A 195 -4.66 -5.10 18.39
N GLY A 196 -5.53 -5.85 19.06
CA GLY A 196 -5.31 -6.34 20.42
C GLY A 196 -5.09 -7.84 20.41
N VAL A 197 -4.16 -8.35 21.20
CA VAL A 197 -3.96 -9.80 21.39
C VAL A 197 -4.15 -10.15 22.86
N LEU A 198 -5.06 -11.07 23.11
CA LEU A 198 -5.30 -11.70 24.41
C LEU A 198 -4.71 -13.11 24.40
N ALA A 199 -4.04 -13.49 25.48
CA ALA A 199 -3.45 -14.82 25.64
C ALA A 199 -4.52 -15.83 26.13
N MET A 200 -5.53 -16.04 25.29
CA MET A 200 -6.62 -16.99 25.51
C MET A 200 -6.89 -17.77 24.22
N GLY A 201 -7.20 -19.05 24.32
CA GLY A 201 -7.51 -19.91 23.17
C GLY A 201 -8.79 -20.70 23.37
N GLY A 202 -9.13 -21.53 22.38
CA GLY A 202 -10.22 -22.49 22.49
C GLY A 202 -11.61 -21.85 22.70
N GLU A 203 -12.46 -22.54 23.46
CA GLU A 203 -13.86 -22.13 23.66
C GLU A 203 -14.01 -20.82 24.43
N GLU A 204 -13.07 -20.49 25.32
CA GLU A 204 -13.09 -19.22 26.04
C GLU A 204 -12.87 -18.05 25.08
N ALA A 205 -11.88 -18.16 24.19
CA ALA A 205 -11.62 -17.16 23.16
C ALA A 205 -12.84 -16.97 22.26
N VAL A 206 -13.57 -18.04 21.92
CA VAL A 206 -14.83 -17.98 21.15
C VAL A 206 -15.90 -17.18 21.89
N ARG A 207 -16.18 -17.50 23.16
CA ARG A 207 -17.20 -16.79 23.95
C ARG A 207 -16.88 -15.30 24.10
N VAL A 208 -15.61 -14.97 24.33
CA VAL A 208 -15.16 -13.58 24.44
C VAL A 208 -15.27 -12.89 23.08
N ALA A 209 -14.86 -13.52 21.98
CA ALA A 209 -14.99 -12.96 20.63
C ALA A 209 -16.42 -12.58 20.29
N GLU A 210 -17.38 -13.50 20.45
CA GLU A 210 -18.81 -13.26 20.19
C GLU A 210 -19.34 -12.11 21.04
N LYS A 211 -19.01 -12.08 22.34
CA LYS A 211 -19.43 -11.02 23.26
C LYS A 211 -18.91 -9.65 22.84
N LEU A 212 -17.62 -9.55 22.49
CA LEU A 212 -17.00 -8.28 22.10
C LEU A 212 -17.59 -7.76 20.78
N VAL A 213 -17.81 -8.64 19.80
CA VAL A 213 -18.40 -8.29 18.50
C VAL A 213 -19.86 -7.91 18.65
N ALA A 214 -20.65 -8.64 19.45
CA ALA A 214 -22.05 -8.33 19.70
C ALA A 214 -22.25 -6.96 20.35
N LYS A 215 -21.31 -6.54 21.21
CA LYS A 215 -21.28 -5.19 21.81
C LYS A 215 -20.75 -4.10 20.87
N ARG A 216 -20.30 -4.47 19.67
CA ARG A 216 -19.71 -3.54 18.68
C ARG A 216 -18.59 -2.68 19.28
N ILE A 217 -17.80 -3.27 20.18
CA ILE A 217 -16.57 -2.67 20.72
C ILE A 217 -15.33 -3.20 20.01
N VAL A 218 -15.49 -4.25 19.22
CA VAL A 218 -14.54 -4.71 18.20
C VAL A 218 -15.37 -5.03 16.96
N ALA A 219 -14.87 -4.68 15.77
CA ALA A 219 -15.57 -5.02 14.53
C ALA A 219 -15.24 -6.45 14.10
N CYS A 220 -14.03 -6.91 14.39
CA CYS A 220 -13.54 -8.25 14.07
C CYS A 220 -12.73 -8.83 15.25
N ALA A 221 -12.95 -10.12 15.54
CA ALA A 221 -12.26 -10.90 16.55
C ALA A 221 -11.89 -12.28 15.97
N GLN A 222 -10.62 -12.64 16.02
CA GLN A 222 -10.10 -13.88 15.44
C GLN A 222 -9.49 -14.75 16.54
N ALA A 223 -10.16 -15.84 16.87
CA ALA A 223 -9.69 -16.81 17.84
C ALA A 223 -8.83 -17.88 17.15
N SER A 224 -7.64 -18.13 17.67
CA SER A 224 -6.81 -19.27 17.29
C SER A 224 -6.71 -20.28 18.44
N ALA A 225 -5.85 -21.29 18.28
CA ALA A 225 -5.61 -22.28 19.34
C ALA A 225 -5.10 -21.67 20.65
N THR A 226 -4.37 -20.55 20.57
CA THR A 226 -3.62 -19.98 21.70
C THR A 226 -3.89 -18.50 21.94
N SER A 227 -4.58 -17.81 21.04
CA SER A 227 -4.78 -16.36 21.14
C SER A 227 -6.13 -15.90 20.63
N LEU A 228 -6.60 -14.76 21.14
CA LEU A 228 -7.70 -13.99 20.58
C LEU A 228 -7.17 -12.65 20.07
N ALA A 229 -7.25 -12.44 18.76
CA ALA A 229 -6.81 -11.22 18.09
C ALA A 229 -8.01 -10.35 17.69
N VAL A 230 -8.20 -9.21 18.35
CA VAL A 230 -9.29 -8.26 18.11
C VAL A 230 -8.82 -7.05 17.30
N LYS A 231 -9.73 -6.44 16.54
CA LYS A 231 -9.49 -5.20 15.78
C LYS A 231 -10.55 -4.19 16.15
N THR A 232 -10.09 -3.00 16.53
CA THR A 232 -10.93 -1.96 17.08
C THR A 232 -10.36 -0.57 16.81
N VAL A 233 -11.11 0.44 17.23
CA VAL A 233 -10.74 1.86 17.21
C VAL A 233 -10.34 2.33 18.61
N ALA A 234 -9.58 3.42 18.67
CA ALA A 234 -8.99 3.96 19.90
C ALA A 234 -10.00 4.11 21.05
N ARG A 235 -11.19 4.67 20.77
CA ARG A 235 -12.25 4.90 21.75
C ARG A 235 -12.80 3.64 22.41
N CYS A 236 -12.68 2.48 21.77
CA CYS A 236 -13.23 1.22 22.27
C CYS A 236 -12.23 0.38 23.08
N LYS A 237 -10.92 0.68 23.04
CA LYS A 237 -9.90 -0.12 23.75
C LYS A 237 -10.20 -0.34 25.23
N PRO A 238 -10.58 0.67 26.04
CA PRO A 238 -10.87 0.46 27.46
C PRO A 238 -12.08 -0.46 27.68
N LEU A 239 -13.05 -0.42 26.77
CA LEU A 239 -14.23 -1.28 26.82
C LEU A 239 -13.87 -2.74 26.52
N VAL A 240 -12.92 -2.98 25.60
CA VAL A 240 -12.42 -4.33 25.32
C VAL A 240 -11.79 -4.95 26.56
N GLU A 241 -10.90 -4.23 27.24
CA GLU A 241 -10.24 -4.70 28.46
C GLU A 241 -11.26 -4.98 29.58
N ALA A 242 -12.21 -4.05 29.79
CA ALA A 242 -13.27 -4.22 30.77
C ALA A 242 -14.15 -5.45 30.50
N GLN A 243 -14.48 -5.72 29.23
CA GLN A 243 -15.35 -6.83 28.85
C GLN A 243 -14.63 -8.18 28.79
N ALA A 244 -13.34 -8.18 28.45
CA ALA A 244 -12.49 -9.37 28.40
C ALA A 244 -11.98 -9.80 29.79
N GLY A 245 -11.98 -8.89 30.77
CA GLY A 245 -11.56 -9.20 32.14
C GLY A 245 -10.06 -9.44 32.31
N GLN A 246 -9.25 -9.05 31.31
CA GLN A 246 -7.79 -9.14 31.36
C GLN A 246 -7.13 -8.07 30.48
N SER A 247 -5.84 -7.85 30.70
CA SER A 247 -5.03 -6.92 29.90
C SER A 247 -4.89 -7.41 28.45
N VAL A 248 -4.93 -6.47 27.51
CA VAL A 248 -4.76 -6.76 26.08
C VAL A 248 -3.42 -6.22 25.60
N ARG A 249 -2.67 -7.01 24.83
CA ARG A 249 -1.45 -6.52 24.16
C ARG A 249 -1.85 -5.74 22.92
N TRP A 250 -1.77 -4.42 22.99
CA TRP A 250 -2.15 -3.53 21.90
C TRP A 250 -0.99 -3.23 20.95
N THR A 251 -1.30 -3.25 19.66
CA THR A 251 -0.44 -2.79 18.57
C THR A 251 -1.26 -1.85 17.69
N SER A 252 -0.74 -0.64 17.45
CA SER A 252 -1.31 0.30 16.49
C SER A 252 -1.17 -0.24 15.07
N ILE A 253 -2.21 -0.10 14.27
CA ILE A 253 -2.24 -0.64 12.90
C ILE A 253 -2.58 0.43 11.87
N GLY A 254 -2.03 0.25 10.68
CA GLY A 254 -2.57 0.80 9.44
C GLY A 254 -3.27 -0.29 8.64
N GLY A 255 -3.77 0.03 7.46
CA GLY A 255 -4.40 -0.94 6.58
C GLY A 255 -5.06 -0.30 5.36
N ASN A 256 -5.70 -1.14 4.54
CA ASN A 256 -6.45 -0.71 3.36
C ASN A 256 -7.65 0.16 3.78
N ALA A 257 -7.89 1.25 3.04
CA ALA A 257 -8.82 2.31 3.44
C ALA A 257 -10.24 1.80 3.70
N GLY A 258 -10.72 0.85 2.88
CA GLY A 258 -12.05 0.28 3.04
C GLY A 258 -12.23 -0.46 4.38
N TYR A 259 -11.25 -1.28 4.77
CA TYR A 259 -11.31 -2.03 6.02
C TYR A 259 -11.21 -1.11 7.24
N LEU A 260 -10.33 -0.10 7.19
CA LEU A 260 -10.21 0.88 8.28
C LEU A 260 -11.49 1.69 8.47
N LYS A 261 -12.12 2.12 7.38
CA LYS A 261 -13.44 2.78 7.42
C LYS A 261 -14.50 1.88 8.07
N TRP A 262 -14.54 0.61 7.67
CA TRP A 262 -15.45 -0.37 8.27
C TRP A 262 -15.22 -0.54 9.78
N LEU A 263 -13.97 -0.53 10.26
CA LEU A 263 -13.70 -0.52 11.72
C LEU A 263 -14.34 0.68 12.42
N GLU A 264 -14.33 1.87 11.81
CA GLU A 264 -14.93 3.07 12.40
C GLU A 264 -16.44 3.00 12.49
N GLU A 265 -17.08 2.51 11.42
CA GLU A 265 -18.53 2.39 11.30
C GLU A 265 -19.08 1.31 12.22
N GLU A 266 -18.32 0.22 12.43
CA GLU A 266 -18.79 -0.93 13.21
C GLU A 266 -18.35 -0.93 14.66
N CYS A 267 -17.29 -0.21 15.05
CA CYS A 267 -16.90 -0.08 16.46
C CYS A 267 -17.59 1.11 17.13
N VAL A 268 -18.91 1.05 17.31
CA VAL A 268 -19.69 2.16 17.91
C VAL A 268 -19.79 2.12 19.43
N GLY A 269 -19.45 0.99 20.06
CA GLY A 269 -19.51 0.82 21.51
C GLY A 269 -20.91 0.90 22.10
N VAL A 270 -21.80 -0.03 21.69
CA VAL A 270 -23.14 -0.10 22.28
C VAL A 270 -23.02 -0.62 23.71
N GLU A 271 -23.61 0.11 24.66
CA GLU A 271 -23.65 -0.25 26.09
C GLU A 271 -24.33 -1.61 26.34
#